data_AF-A0A933QJJ5-F1
#
_entry.id   AF-A0A933QJJ5-F1
#
_cell.length_a   1.000
_cell.length_b   1.000
_cell.length_c   1.000
_cell.angle_alpha   90.00
_cell.angle_beta   90.00
_cell.angle_gamma   90.00
#
_symmetry.space_group_name_H-M   'P 1'
#
loop_
_entity.id
_entity.type
_entity.pdbx_description
1 polymer ?
#
loop_
_entity_poly.entity_id
_entity_poly.type
_entity_poly.pdbx_seq_one_letter_code
_entity_poly.pdbx_strand_id
1 'polypeptide(L)' 'MPVDAAIKKNWIEIQKKYDFPVNAIGVKIDPKDQATLKVWKEEGIDQFQKETKK' A
#
# COMPACT_ATOMS: atom_id res chain seq x y z
N MET A 1 -16.33 1.10 2.20
CA MET A 1 -16.50 0.38 0.92
C MET A 1 -15.28 -0.49 0.73
N PRO A 2 -15.43 -1.79 0.46
CA PRO A 2 -14.28 -2.64 0.17
C PRO A 2 -13.58 -2.16 -1.09
N VAL A 3 -12.24 -2.14 -1.09
CA VAL A 3 -11.45 -1.84 -2.30
C VAL A 3 -11.68 -2.97 -3.30
N ASP A 4 -11.89 -2.62 -4.57
CA ASP A 4 -12.07 -3.61 -5.62
C ASP A 4 -10.89 -4.60 -5.67
N ALA A 5 -11.17 -5.88 -5.82
CA ALA A 5 -10.15 -6.94 -5.77
C ALA A 5 -9.08 -6.76 -6.87
N ALA A 6 -9.44 -6.21 -8.03
CA ALA A 6 -8.48 -5.91 -9.09
C ALA A 6 -7.52 -4.79 -8.68
N ILE A 7 -8.06 -3.74 -8.04
CA ILE A 7 -7.27 -2.62 -7.51
C ILE A 7 -6.34 -3.13 -6.40
N LYS A 8 -6.84 -3.95 -5.48
CA LYS A 8 -6.05 -4.54 -4.40
C LYS A 8 -4.88 -5.36 -4.94
N LYS A 9 -5.12 -6.23 -5.93
CA LYS A 9 -4.07 -7.04 -6.55
C LYS A 9 -2.97 -6.16 -7.16
N ASN A 10 -3.35 -5.15 -7.94
CA ASN A 10 -2.41 -4.19 -8.52
C ASN A 10 -1.65 -3.42 -7.44
N TRP A 11 -2.35 -2.97 -6.40
CA TRP A 11 -1.76 -2.25 -5.27
C TRP A 11 -0.69 -3.09 -4.56
N ILE A 12 -0.95 -4.37 -4.30
CA ILE A 12 0.03 -5.30 -3.73
C ILE A 12 1.27 -5.43 -4.64
N GLU A 13 1.08 -5.59 -5.95
CA GLU A 13 2.19 -5.71 -6.90
C GLU A 13 3.05 -4.43 -6.95
N ILE A 14 2.41 -3.27 -6.79
CA ILE A 14 3.13 -2.01 -6.69
C ILE A 14 3.85 -1.90 -5.35
N GLN A 15 3.20 -2.21 -4.22
CA GLN A 15 3.79 -2.12 -2.88
C GLN A 15 5.06 -2.97 -2.74
N LYS A 16 5.09 -4.16 -3.34
CA LYS A 16 6.28 -5.05 -3.34
C LYS A 16 7.53 -4.42 -3.94
N LYS A 17 7.37 -3.39 -4.78
CA LYS A 17 8.50 -2.69 -5.43
C LYS A 17 9.10 -1.60 -4.54
N TYR A 18 8.39 -1.19 -3.48
CA TYR A 18 8.76 -0.07 -2.64
C TYR A 18 8.91 -0.49 -1.16
N ASP A 19 9.87 0.11 -0.48
CA ASP A 19 10.11 -0.04 0.97
C ASP A 19 9.25 0.91 1.83
N PHE A 20 8.46 1.78 1.19
CA PHE A 20 7.61 2.77 1.85
C PHE A 20 6.13 2.58 1.47
N PRO A 21 5.18 3.08 2.29
CA PRO A 21 3.76 2.97 1.97
C PRO A 21 3.43 3.72 0.68
N VAL A 22 2.80 3.03 -0.27
CA VAL A 22 2.29 3.61 -1.52
C VAL A 22 0.79 3.41 -1.60
N ASN A 23 0.09 4.28 -2.31
CA ASN A 23 -1.33 4.14 -2.58
C ASN A 23 -1.58 3.22 -3.79
N ALA A 24 -2.85 2.99 -4.13
CA ALA A 24 -3.26 2.08 -5.21
C ALA A 24 -2.75 2.44 -6.61
N ILE A 25 -2.27 3.66 -6.81
CA ILE A 25 -1.69 4.15 -8.07
C ILE A 25 -0.15 4.22 -8.02
N GLY A 26 0.47 3.80 -6.91
CA GLY A 26 1.93 3.77 -6.76
C GLY A 26 2.59 5.08 -6.36
N VAL A 27 1.80 6.04 -5.88
CA VAL A 27 2.33 7.26 -5.28
C VAL A 27 2.57 7.02 -3.79
N LYS A 28 3.71 7.48 -3.28
CA LYS A 28 4.03 7.42 -1.85
C LYS A 28 2.92 8.07 -1.03
N ILE A 29 2.40 7.37 -0.04
CA ILE A 29 1.41 7.92 0.88
C ILE A 29 2.11 8.91 1.79
N ASP A 30 1.60 10.14 1.85
CA ASP A 30 2.10 11.13 2.78
C ASP A 30 1.69 10.74 4.21
N PRO A 31 2.58 10.85 5.22
CA PRO A 31 2.23 10.53 6.61
C PRO A 31 1.07 11.37 7.18
N LYS A 32 0.74 12.51 6.57
CA LYS A 32 -0.44 13.31 6.93
C LYS A 32 -1.75 12.74 6.39
N ASP A 33 -1.70 11.90 5.34
CA ASP A 33 -2.85 11.24 4.75
C ASP A 33 -3.25 9.99 5.54
N GLN A 34 -3.82 10.24 6.72
CA GLN A 34 -4.22 9.19 7.65
C GLN A 34 -5.31 8.28 7.09
N ALA A 35 -6.18 8.80 6.20
CA ALA A 35 -7.24 8.03 5.59
C ALA A 35 -6.67 6.93 4.68
N THR A 36 -5.76 7.31 3.77
CA THR A 36 -5.13 6.36 2.85
C THR A 36 -4.21 5.40 3.58
N LEU A 37 -3.46 5.87 4.59
CA LEU A 37 -2.65 5.00 5.45
C LEU A 37 -3.49 3.97 6.21
N LYS A 38 -4.67 4.38 6.71
CA LYS A 38 -5.55 3.49 7.43
C LYS A 38 -6.08 2.40 6.49
N VAL A 39 -6.59 2.75 5.31
CA VAL A 39 -7.06 1.79 4.31
C VAL A 39 -5.93 0.85 3.90
N TRP A 40 -4.73 1.38 3.67
CA TRP A 40 -3.55 0.59 3.31
C TRP A 40 -3.22 -0.50 4.35
N LYS A 41 -3.31 -0.17 5.65
CA LYS A 41 -3.16 -1.15 6.74
C LYS A 41 -4.35 -2.09 6.90
N GLU A 42 -5.58 -1.58 6.81
CA GLU A 42 -6.81 -2.39 6.93
C GLU A 42 -6.90 -3.44 5.82
N GLU A 43 -6.42 -3.10 4.61
CA GLU A 43 -6.34 -4.01 3.48
C GLU A 43 -5.17 -5.01 3.58
N GLY A 44 -4.27 -4.86 4.57
CA GLY A 44 -3.10 -5.72 4.78
C GLY A 44 -1.99 -5.53 3.73
N ILE A 45 -1.95 -4.36 3.09
CA ILE A 45 -0.97 -4.07 2.04
C ILE A 45 0.43 -3.87 2.65
N ASP A 46 0.50 -3.47 3.91
CA ASP A 46 1.73 -3.26 4.67
C ASP A 46 2.63 -4.48 4.75
N GLN A 47 2.04 -5.68 4.77
CA GLN A 47 2.78 -6.94 4.83
C GLN A 47 3.60 -7.21 3.57
N PHE A 48 3.31 -6.51 2.48
CA PHE A 48 4.00 -6.65 1.20
C PHE A 48 5.05 -5.55 0.97
N GLN A 49 5.33 -4.71 1.97
CA GLN A 49 6.46 -3.80 1.90
C GLN A 49 7.74 -4.59 1.65
N LYS A 50 8.58 -4.06 0.75
CA LYS A 50 9.90 -4.64 0.55
C LYS A 50 10.69 -4.45 1.84
N GLU A 51 10.91 -5.53 2.58
CA GLU A 51 11.90 -5.55 3.65
C GLU A 51 13.25 -5.29 2.99
N THR A 52 13.74 -4.07 3.13
CA THR A 52 15.14 -3.78 2.83
C THR A 52 15.95 -4.46 3.92
N LYS A 53 16.27 -5.75 3.72
CA LYS A 53 17.30 -6.44 4.49
C LYS A 53 18.59 -5.65 4.29
N LYS A 54 18.94 -4.88 5.31
CA LYS A 54 20.20 -4.16 5.42
C LYS A 54 21.28 -5.12 5.89
#